data_AF-A0AAV8ZMQ3-F1
#
_entry.id   AF-A0AAV8ZMQ3-F1
#
_cell.length_a   1.000
_cell.length_b   1.000
_cell.length_c   1.000
_cell.angle_alpha   90.00
_cell.angle_beta   90.00
_cell.angle_gamma   90.00
#
_symmetry.space_group_name_H-M   'P 1'
#
loop_
_entity.id
_entity.type
_entity.pdbx_description
1 polymer ?
#
loop_
_entity_poly.entity_id
_entity_poly.type
_entity_poly.pdbx_seq_one_letter_code
_entity_poly.pdbx_strand_id
1 'polypeptide(L)'
;MWNPSSSTSSNNKNKRLKTEELQCGLLDLSVDNCTPTDISKYFPNLQRSEVPVTIENKLLELQIKLNRDLRALDMVKFPIEYMYNPLEYAFQPNELYVRKYCTTTKKILFVGMNPGPYGMCQTGVPFGDPRWVRDWLKIEGQVFKPTRECPERQILGFSSQRKEQSGDKFWGLFCKLCGSPENFFKYCFVSNFCPLAFMKSNGVNVTPTEIKNIQVHNSSHMY
;
A
#
# COMPACT_ATOMS: atom_id res chain seq x y z
N MET A 1 71.56 36.61 30.67
CA MET A 1 70.68 35.44 30.90
C MET A 1 69.34 35.74 30.22
N TRP A 2 69.21 35.75 28.89
CA TRP A 2 69.07 34.63 27.93
C TRP A 2 67.84 33.73 28.19
N ASN A 3 66.75 34.03 27.45
CA ASN A 3 65.63 33.18 27.05
C ASN A 3 66.06 32.21 25.91
N PRO A 4 65.25 31.22 25.50
CA PRO A 4 64.42 30.29 26.26
C PRO A 4 64.73 28.82 25.88
N SER A 5 64.36 27.90 26.76
CA SER A 5 64.57 26.45 26.65
C SER A 5 63.66 25.76 25.62
N SER A 6 64.29 24.88 24.85
CA SER A 6 63.76 24.03 23.79
C SER A 6 62.84 22.91 24.28
N SER A 7 61.61 22.89 23.76
CA SER A 7 60.68 21.77 23.87
C SER A 7 60.84 20.82 22.68
N THR A 8 61.35 19.61 22.92
CA THR A 8 61.29 18.47 22.00
C THR A 8 60.02 17.67 22.27
N SER A 9 59.07 17.69 21.32
CA SER A 9 57.98 16.73 21.28
C SER A 9 57.80 16.24 19.85
N SER A 10 57.94 14.92 19.72
CA SER A 10 57.62 14.08 18.58
C SER A 10 56.29 14.43 17.92
N ASN A 11 56.27 14.53 16.58
CA ASN A 11 55.04 14.32 15.83
C ASN A 11 55.31 13.69 14.46
N ASN A 12 54.68 12.53 14.26
CA ASN A 12 54.63 11.73 13.06
C ASN A 12 54.25 12.56 11.83
N LYS A 13 55.15 12.69 10.85
CA LYS A 13 54.79 13.13 9.49
C LYS A 13 54.48 11.89 8.64
N ASN A 14 53.24 11.42 8.71
CA ASN A 14 52.71 10.49 7.71
C ASN A 14 52.09 11.26 6.55
N LYS A 15 52.60 10.92 5.36
CA LYS A 15 52.17 11.19 3.99
C LYS A 15 50.81 11.90 3.81
N ARG A 16 50.88 13.08 3.19
CA ARG A 16 49.77 13.76 2.50
C ARG A 16 49.50 13.01 1.19
N LEU A 17 48.41 12.23 1.14
CA LEU A 17 47.78 11.76 -0.10
C LEU A 17 46.50 12.58 -0.29
N LYS A 18 46.30 13.05 -1.53
CA LYS A 18 45.22 13.94 -1.95
C LYS A 18 43.86 13.36 -1.61
N THR A 19 43.02 14.17 -0.99
CA THR A 19 41.59 13.93 -0.79
C THR A 19 40.90 14.12 -2.13
N GLU A 20 40.60 13.03 -2.83
CA GLU A 20 39.56 13.00 -3.86
C GLU A 20 38.24 12.59 -3.20
N GLU A 21 37.17 13.20 -3.66
CA GLU A 21 35.82 13.19 -3.11
C GLU A 21 35.27 11.77 -2.90
N LEU A 22 35.13 11.36 -1.63
CA LEU A 22 34.30 10.22 -1.26
C LEU A 22 32.86 10.71 -1.10
N GLN A 23 32.16 10.76 -2.22
CA GLN A 23 30.70 10.80 -2.25
C GLN A 23 30.21 9.48 -1.65
N CYS A 24 29.64 9.54 -0.45
CA CYS A 24 29.02 8.40 0.20
C CYS A 24 27.74 8.06 -0.57
N GLY A 25 27.89 7.28 -1.64
CA GLY A 25 26.78 6.71 -2.38
C GLY A 25 26.03 5.76 -1.45
N LEU A 26 24.77 6.09 -1.18
CA LEU A 26 23.82 5.12 -0.65
C LEU A 26 23.86 3.90 -1.57
N LEU A 27 24.19 2.72 -1.04
CA LEU A 27 24.09 1.47 -1.80
C LEU A 27 22.61 1.23 -2.09
N ASP A 28 22.19 1.58 -3.30
CA ASP A 28 20.86 1.31 -3.81
C ASP A 28 20.73 -0.19 -4.11
N LEU A 29 20.10 -0.90 -3.17
CA LEU A 29 19.79 -2.34 -3.25
C LEU A 29 18.54 -2.62 -4.11
N SER A 30 18.09 -1.67 -4.94
CA SER A 30 17.04 -1.92 -5.91
C SER A 30 17.48 -3.04 -6.89
N VAL A 31 16.55 -3.95 -7.18
CA VAL A 31 16.77 -5.09 -8.10
C VAL A 31 17.09 -4.60 -9.53
N ASP A 32 16.84 -3.31 -9.80
CA ASP A 32 17.01 -2.64 -11.07
C ASP A 32 18.47 -2.27 -11.39
N ASN A 33 19.40 -2.37 -10.43
CA ASN A 33 20.83 -2.05 -10.63
C ASN A 33 21.72 -3.27 -10.95
N CYS A 34 21.19 -4.50 -10.94
CA CYS A 34 21.96 -5.68 -11.34
C CYS A 34 21.73 -5.96 -12.83
N THR A 35 22.77 -5.80 -13.64
CA THR A 35 22.78 -6.33 -15.00
C THR A 35 22.75 -7.87 -14.94
N PRO A 36 22.22 -8.56 -15.96
CA PRO A 36 22.19 -10.04 -16.00
C PRO A 36 23.56 -10.73 -15.84
N THR A 37 24.66 -9.97 -15.94
CA THR A 37 26.05 -10.41 -15.84
C THR A 37 26.69 -10.24 -14.46
N ASP A 38 26.01 -9.65 -13.48
CA ASP A 38 26.56 -9.43 -12.13
C ASP A 38 26.51 -10.69 -11.27
N ILE A 39 27.18 -11.76 -11.72
CA ILE A 39 27.43 -12.95 -10.91
C ILE A 39 28.68 -12.67 -10.08
N SER A 40 28.54 -12.72 -8.75
CA SER A 40 29.70 -12.67 -7.86
C SER A 40 30.69 -13.76 -8.24
N LYS A 41 31.94 -13.39 -8.53
CA LYS A 41 33.02 -14.34 -8.82
C LYS A 41 33.27 -15.37 -7.71
N TYR A 42 32.75 -15.11 -6.50
CA TYR A 42 32.84 -16.00 -5.35
C TYR A 42 31.70 -17.03 -5.28
N PHE A 43 30.64 -16.85 -6.08
CA PHE A 43 29.51 -17.78 -6.18
C PHE A 43 29.19 -18.08 -7.66
N PRO A 44 30.12 -18.70 -8.41
CA PRO A 44 29.98 -18.94 -9.85
C PRO A 44 28.85 -19.91 -10.21
N ASN A 45 28.32 -20.66 -9.23
CA ASN A 45 27.28 -21.66 -9.40
C ASN A 45 25.91 -21.24 -8.84
N LEU A 46 25.69 -19.94 -8.57
CA LEU A 46 24.35 -19.47 -8.24
C LEU A 46 23.47 -19.59 -9.50
N GLN A 47 22.83 -20.75 -9.67
CA GLN A 47 21.75 -20.89 -10.64
C GLN A 47 20.66 -19.91 -10.19
N ARG A 48 20.46 -18.84 -10.95
CA ARG A 48 19.29 -17.98 -10.80
C ARG A 48 18.10 -18.85 -11.15
N SER A 49 17.46 -19.42 -10.13
CA SER A 49 16.14 -20.01 -10.31
C SER A 49 15.23 -18.85 -10.69
N GLU A 50 14.91 -18.73 -11.97
CA GLU A 50 13.85 -17.84 -12.45
C GLU A 50 12.52 -18.42 -11.96
N VAL A 51 12.24 -18.26 -10.66
CA VAL A 51 10.95 -18.61 -10.10
C VAL A 51 9.93 -17.72 -10.81
N PRO A 52 8.96 -18.28 -11.55
CA PRO A 52 7.99 -17.47 -12.25
C PRO A 52 7.22 -16.62 -11.23
N VAL A 53 7.20 -15.31 -11.42
CA VAL A 53 6.42 -14.41 -10.55
C VAL A 53 4.94 -14.78 -10.69
N THR A 54 4.35 -15.25 -9.61
CA THR A 54 2.95 -15.67 -9.55
C THR A 54 2.00 -14.48 -9.68
N ILE A 55 0.74 -14.73 -10.05
CA ILE A 55 -0.24 -13.66 -10.32
C ILE A 55 -0.52 -12.86 -9.05
N GLU A 56 -0.63 -13.53 -7.90
CA GLU A 56 -0.83 -12.91 -6.60
C GLU A 56 0.34 -11.99 -6.23
N ASN A 57 1.60 -12.40 -6.50
CA ASN A 57 2.76 -11.55 -6.24
C ASN A 57 2.78 -10.33 -7.16
N LYS A 58 2.50 -10.49 -8.45
CA LYS A 58 2.37 -9.36 -9.39
C LYS A 58 1.31 -8.36 -8.93
N LEU A 59 0.15 -8.83 -8.46
CA LEU A 59 -0.91 -7.96 -7.99
C LEU A 59 -0.52 -7.20 -6.71
N LEU A 60 0.13 -7.87 -5.76
CA LEU A 60 0.63 -7.22 -4.54
C LEU A 60 1.72 -6.18 -4.85
N GLU A 61 2.64 -6.49 -5.77
CA GLU A 61 3.64 -5.53 -6.25
C GLU A 61 2.99 -4.29 -6.89
N LEU A 62 1.95 -4.49 -7.72
CA LEU A 62 1.19 -3.39 -8.29
C LEU A 62 0.49 -2.54 -7.23
N GLN A 63 -0.08 -3.15 -6.19
CA GLN A 63 -0.68 -2.42 -5.07
C GLN A 63 0.36 -1.63 -4.26
N ILE A 64 1.52 -2.23 -3.99
CA ILE A 64 2.63 -1.56 -3.28
C ILE A 64 3.14 -0.36 -4.10
N LYS A 65 3.31 -0.54 -5.42
CA LYS A 65 3.69 0.54 -6.33
C LYS A 65 2.63 1.64 -6.33
N LEU A 66 1.36 1.28 -6.47
CA LEU A 66 0.25 2.23 -6.42
C LEU A 66 0.23 3.01 -5.08
N ASN A 67 0.42 2.35 -3.95
CA ASN A 67 0.50 3.02 -2.65
C ASN A 67 1.66 4.01 -2.57
N ARG A 68 2.81 3.67 -3.15
CA ARG A 68 3.96 4.59 -3.24
C ARG A 68 3.61 5.85 -4.03
N ASP A 69 2.94 5.70 -5.17
CA ASP A 69 2.53 6.82 -6.01
C ASP A 69 1.45 7.67 -5.31
N LEU A 70 0.48 7.04 -4.66
CA LEU A 70 -0.61 7.71 -3.95
C LEU A 70 -0.13 8.48 -2.70
N ARG A 71 0.95 8.03 -2.05
CA ARG A 71 1.56 8.76 -0.92
C ARG A 71 2.08 10.15 -1.30
N ALA A 72 2.42 10.36 -2.58
CA ALA A 72 2.85 11.66 -3.07
C ALA A 72 1.69 12.64 -3.30
N LEU A 73 0.42 12.18 -3.21
CA LEU A 73 -0.75 13.03 -3.43
C LEU A 73 -1.08 13.85 -2.19
N ASP A 74 -1.08 15.17 -2.36
CA ASP A 74 -1.59 16.12 -1.37
C ASP A 74 -3.08 16.44 -1.65
N MET A 75 -3.95 15.59 -1.11
CA MET A 75 -5.40 15.64 -1.33
C MET A 75 -6.20 16.08 -0.10
N VAL A 76 -5.56 16.29 1.05
CA VAL A 76 -6.22 16.80 2.26
C VAL A 76 -6.37 18.31 2.13
N LYS A 77 -7.33 18.72 1.31
CA LYS A 77 -7.69 20.10 1.01
C LYS A 77 -9.20 20.23 1.02
N PHE A 78 -9.73 21.36 1.47
CA PHE A 78 -11.17 21.58 1.56
C PHE A 78 -11.88 21.15 0.25
N PRO A 79 -12.95 20.32 0.34
CA PRO A 79 -13.66 19.87 1.53
C PRO A 79 -13.14 18.55 2.14
N ILE A 80 -12.06 17.97 1.62
CA ILE A 80 -11.45 16.73 2.12
C ILE A 80 -10.58 17.04 3.33
N GLU A 81 -10.90 16.42 4.47
CA GLU A 81 -10.15 16.58 5.72
C GLU A 81 -9.48 15.28 6.16
N TYR A 82 -10.03 14.13 5.78
CA TYR A 82 -9.47 12.82 6.09
C TYR A 82 -9.32 12.00 4.81
N MET A 83 -8.19 11.30 4.71
CA MET A 83 -7.87 10.39 3.63
C MET A 83 -7.36 9.08 4.22
N TYR A 84 -8.03 7.98 3.89
CA TYR A 84 -7.67 6.64 4.35
C TYR A 84 -7.17 5.79 3.20
N ASN A 85 -6.10 5.04 3.44
CA ASN A 85 -5.61 4.00 2.53
C ASN A 85 -5.61 2.62 3.22
N PRO A 86 -6.70 1.84 3.12
CA PRO A 86 -6.75 0.49 3.69
C PRO A 86 -5.71 -0.48 3.10
N LEU A 87 -5.14 -0.22 1.92
CA LEU A 87 -4.05 -1.05 1.40
C LEU A 87 -2.74 -0.85 2.17
N GLU A 88 -2.66 0.12 3.09
CA GLU A 88 -1.52 0.30 4.00
C GLU A 88 -1.85 -0.22 5.40
N TYR A 89 -2.84 0.36 6.08
CA TYR A 89 -3.13 -0.01 7.48
C TYR A 89 -3.88 -1.35 7.63
N ALA A 90 -4.55 -1.83 6.58
CA ALA A 90 -5.20 -3.14 6.54
C ALA A 90 -4.53 -4.05 5.49
N PHE A 91 -3.22 -3.88 5.29
CA PHE A 91 -2.46 -4.66 4.30
C PHE A 91 -2.53 -6.16 4.56
N GLN A 92 -2.38 -6.61 5.82
CA GLN A 92 -2.36 -8.04 6.13
C GLN A 92 -3.62 -8.79 5.66
N PRO A 93 -4.86 -8.38 6.00
CA PRO A 93 -6.04 -9.06 5.48
C PRO A 93 -6.20 -8.90 3.95
N ASN A 94 -5.73 -7.79 3.36
CA ASN A 94 -5.72 -7.65 1.90
C ASN A 94 -4.75 -8.64 1.22
N GLU A 95 -3.56 -8.83 1.79
CA GLU A 95 -2.59 -9.81 1.31
C GLU A 95 -3.15 -11.22 1.39
N LEU A 96 -3.78 -11.58 2.51
CA LEU A 96 -4.46 -12.86 2.67
C LEU A 96 -5.57 -13.05 1.62
N TYR A 97 -6.35 -12.00 1.34
CA TYR A 97 -7.35 -12.01 0.28
C TYR A 97 -6.74 -12.30 -1.10
N VAL A 98 -5.68 -11.59 -1.46
CA VAL A 98 -5.01 -11.75 -2.77
C VAL A 98 -4.36 -13.12 -2.89
N ARG A 99 -3.60 -13.56 -1.87
CA ARG A 99 -2.92 -14.86 -1.88
C ARG A 99 -3.87 -16.04 -1.86
N LYS A 100 -5.04 -15.89 -1.26
CA LYS A 100 -6.05 -16.96 -1.22
C LYS A 100 -6.84 -17.05 -2.52
N TYR A 101 -7.19 -15.92 -3.12
CA TYR A 101 -8.20 -15.87 -4.18
C TYR A 101 -7.70 -15.41 -5.55
N CYS A 102 -6.46 -14.91 -5.67
CA CYS A 102 -5.87 -14.44 -6.93
C CYS A 102 -4.69 -15.30 -7.42
N THR A 103 -4.74 -16.62 -7.18
CA THR A 103 -3.67 -17.56 -7.54
C THR A 103 -3.69 -18.05 -8.99
N THR A 104 -4.68 -17.61 -9.77
CA THR A 104 -4.90 -18.02 -11.17
C THR A 104 -5.43 -16.85 -11.99
N THR A 105 -5.28 -16.91 -13.31
CA THR A 105 -5.89 -15.93 -14.22
C THR A 105 -7.40 -15.94 -14.09
N LYS A 106 -8.00 -14.74 -14.07
CA LYS A 106 -9.43 -14.54 -13.87
C LYS A 106 -10.08 -14.13 -15.18
N LYS A 107 -11.27 -14.66 -15.44
CA LYS A 107 -12.08 -14.34 -16.62
C LYS A 107 -12.88 -13.06 -16.42
N ILE A 108 -13.28 -12.79 -15.16
CA ILE A 108 -14.17 -11.69 -14.81
C ILE A 108 -13.51 -10.89 -13.67
N LEU A 109 -13.38 -9.58 -13.87
CA LEU A 109 -12.96 -8.65 -12.83
C LEU A 109 -14.13 -7.73 -12.49
N PHE A 110 -14.64 -7.83 -11.26
CA PHE A 110 -15.58 -6.85 -10.71
C PHE A 110 -14.78 -5.68 -10.15
N VAL A 111 -15.15 -4.46 -10.56
CA VAL A 111 -14.44 -3.24 -10.16
C VAL A 111 -15.41 -2.30 -9.44
N GLY A 112 -15.22 -2.15 -8.13
CA GLY A 112 -15.88 -1.11 -7.34
C GLY A 112 -15.20 0.24 -7.51
N MET A 113 -15.83 1.32 -7.05
CA MET A 113 -15.24 2.67 -7.15
C MET A 113 -14.10 2.84 -6.16
N ASN A 114 -14.42 2.83 -4.86
CA ASN A 114 -13.48 3.07 -3.77
C ASN A 114 -13.99 2.47 -2.44
N PRO A 115 -13.15 2.37 -1.38
CA PRO A 115 -13.55 1.78 -0.11
C PRO A 115 -14.74 2.47 0.55
N GLY A 116 -15.72 1.68 0.99
CA GLY A 116 -16.76 2.12 1.92
C GLY A 116 -16.27 2.12 3.37
N PRO A 117 -16.78 3.04 4.22
CA PRO A 117 -16.26 3.30 5.56
C PRO A 117 -16.43 2.14 6.55
N TYR A 118 -17.47 1.32 6.41
CA TYR A 118 -17.70 0.15 7.27
C TYR A 118 -17.33 -1.17 6.59
N GLY A 119 -16.90 -1.12 5.32
CA GLY A 119 -16.48 -2.27 4.53
C GLY A 119 -14.96 -2.35 4.42
N MET A 120 -14.44 -2.08 3.21
CA MET A 120 -13.01 -2.20 2.91
C MET A 120 -12.13 -1.31 3.80
N CYS A 121 -12.60 -0.14 4.28
CA CYS A 121 -11.86 0.64 5.28
C CYS A 121 -11.63 -0.13 6.59
N GLN A 122 -12.49 -1.08 6.94
CA GLN A 122 -12.34 -1.88 8.15
C GLN A 122 -11.54 -3.16 7.90
N THR A 123 -11.63 -3.75 6.71
CA THR A 123 -11.16 -5.11 6.48
C THR A 123 -10.03 -5.25 5.46
N GLY A 124 -9.74 -4.20 4.69
CA GLY A 124 -8.82 -4.29 3.55
C GLY A 124 -9.36 -5.06 2.34
N VAL A 125 -10.57 -5.63 2.41
CA VAL A 125 -11.17 -6.43 1.31
C VAL A 125 -12.23 -5.61 0.56
N PRO A 126 -12.24 -5.60 -0.79
CA PRO A 126 -13.28 -4.93 -1.57
C PRO A 126 -14.69 -5.41 -1.19
N PHE A 127 -15.65 -4.48 -1.09
CA PHE A 127 -16.99 -4.79 -0.58
C PHE A 127 -16.98 -5.50 0.80
N GLY A 128 -15.90 -5.36 1.57
CA GLY A 128 -15.61 -6.24 2.70
C GLY A 128 -16.31 -5.87 4.00
N ASP A 129 -17.61 -6.13 4.09
CA ASP A 129 -18.31 -6.17 5.40
C ASP A 129 -17.61 -7.19 6.33
N PRO A 130 -17.25 -6.83 7.57
CA PRO A 130 -16.47 -7.68 8.47
C PRO A 130 -17.02 -9.10 8.64
N ARG A 131 -18.35 -9.27 8.68
CA ARG A 131 -18.97 -10.59 8.85
C ARG A 131 -18.76 -11.44 7.60
N TRP A 132 -18.97 -10.88 6.42
CA TRP A 132 -18.76 -11.63 5.17
C TRP A 132 -17.29 -11.99 4.96
N VAL A 133 -16.37 -11.08 5.29
CA VAL A 133 -14.93 -11.32 5.15
C VAL A 133 -14.46 -12.43 6.09
N ARG A 134 -14.86 -12.37 7.37
CA ARG A 134 -14.48 -13.38 8.36
C ARG A 134 -15.22 -14.71 8.13
N ASP A 135 -16.54 -14.68 7.98
CA ASP A 135 -17.37 -15.87 8.11
C ASP A 135 -17.54 -16.63 6.79
N TRP A 136 -17.52 -15.94 5.64
CA TRP A 136 -17.65 -16.58 4.32
C TRP A 136 -16.33 -16.61 3.55
N LEU A 137 -15.63 -15.48 3.45
CA LEU A 137 -14.31 -15.44 2.78
C LEU A 137 -13.20 -16.09 3.63
N LYS A 138 -13.44 -16.31 4.93
CA LYS A 138 -12.48 -16.89 5.88
C LYS A 138 -11.13 -16.17 5.83
N ILE A 139 -11.19 -14.84 5.95
CA ILE A 139 -10.04 -13.95 6.04
C ILE A 139 -10.18 -13.12 7.31
N GLU A 140 -9.11 -13.09 8.08
CA GLU A 140 -8.97 -12.24 9.26
C GLU A 140 -7.48 -11.87 9.38
N GLY A 141 -7.20 -10.68 9.89
CA GLY A 141 -5.84 -10.19 10.03
C GLY A 141 -5.80 -8.92 10.85
N GLN A 142 -4.59 -8.50 11.22
CA GLN A 142 -4.35 -7.28 11.94
C GLN A 142 -4.69 -6.07 11.05
N VAL A 143 -5.41 -5.13 11.65
CA VAL A 143 -5.78 -3.86 11.05
C VAL A 143 -5.28 -2.76 11.96
N PHE A 144 -4.41 -1.92 11.44
CA PHE A 144 -3.87 -0.75 12.11
C PHE A 144 -4.76 0.48 11.88
N LYS A 145 -4.39 1.58 12.53
CA LYS A 145 -5.07 2.87 12.38
C LYS A 145 -4.44 3.69 11.26
N PRO A 146 -5.22 4.52 10.54
CA PRO A 146 -4.65 5.56 9.68
C PRO A 146 -3.94 6.63 10.52
N THR A 147 -2.99 7.35 9.93
CA THR A 147 -2.20 8.40 10.62
C THR A 147 -3.08 9.46 11.29
N ARG A 148 -4.17 9.85 10.62
CA ARG A 148 -5.17 10.77 11.16
C ARG A 148 -6.54 10.14 11.00
N GLU A 149 -7.18 9.83 12.12
CA GLU A 149 -8.48 9.17 12.16
C GLU A 149 -9.60 10.20 12.34
N CYS A 150 -10.65 10.08 11.52
CA CYS A 150 -11.91 10.81 11.67
C CYS A 150 -12.69 10.24 12.86
N PRO A 151 -13.08 11.07 13.85
CA PRO A 151 -13.84 10.61 15.02
C PRO A 151 -15.14 9.88 14.67
N GLU A 152 -15.82 10.32 13.61
CA GLU A 152 -17.08 9.74 13.13
C GLU A 152 -16.88 8.44 12.34
N ARG A 153 -15.63 8.12 11.95
CA ARG A 153 -15.28 7.00 11.06
C ARG A 153 -14.02 6.30 11.57
N GLN A 154 -14.06 5.84 12.81
CA GLN A 154 -13.00 5.05 13.41
C GLN A 154 -12.85 3.70 12.72
N ILE A 155 -11.60 3.24 12.60
CA ILE A 155 -11.20 1.93 12.12
C ILE A 155 -11.15 0.98 13.31
N LEU A 156 -12.13 0.10 13.41
CA LEU A 156 -12.24 -0.92 14.46
C LEU A 156 -11.80 -2.31 13.94
N GLY A 157 -11.40 -2.40 12.67
CA GLY A 157 -11.02 -3.66 12.06
C GLY A 157 -12.19 -4.64 11.99
N PHE A 158 -11.90 -5.91 12.19
CA PHE A 158 -12.89 -6.99 12.26
C PHE A 158 -13.82 -6.92 13.50
N SER A 159 -13.52 -6.05 14.47
CA SER A 159 -14.39 -5.78 15.62
C SER A 159 -15.53 -4.78 15.30
N SER A 160 -15.52 -4.17 14.11
CA SER A 160 -16.59 -3.28 13.68
C SER A 160 -17.93 -4.01 13.63
N GLN A 161 -18.90 -3.51 14.40
CA GLN A 161 -20.27 -4.04 14.44
C GLN A 161 -21.17 -3.45 13.35
N ARG A 162 -20.71 -2.40 12.66
CA ARG A 162 -21.51 -1.73 11.65
C ARG A 162 -21.49 -2.54 10.36
N LYS A 163 -22.70 -2.78 9.85
CA LYS A 163 -22.93 -3.47 8.60
C LYS A 163 -22.69 -2.53 7.41
N GLU A 164 -21.87 -2.97 6.46
CA GLU A 164 -21.68 -2.28 5.18
C GLU A 164 -22.71 -2.80 4.17
N GLN A 165 -23.75 -2.01 3.88
CA GLN A 165 -24.90 -2.48 3.10
C GLN A 165 -24.52 -2.96 1.68
N SER A 166 -23.61 -2.24 1.01
CA SER A 166 -23.13 -2.62 -0.32
C SER A 166 -22.36 -3.93 -0.28
N GLY A 167 -21.52 -4.13 0.73
CA GLY A 167 -20.79 -5.36 0.95
C GLY A 167 -21.69 -6.55 1.24
N ASP A 168 -22.70 -6.34 2.10
CA ASP A 168 -23.66 -7.36 2.44
C ASP A 168 -24.48 -7.85 1.24
N LYS A 169 -24.90 -6.93 0.38
CA LYS A 169 -25.60 -7.28 -0.87
C LYS A 169 -24.68 -8.02 -1.84
N PHE A 170 -23.46 -7.54 -2.02
CA PHE A 170 -22.51 -8.10 -2.97
C PHE A 170 -22.10 -9.53 -2.58
N TRP A 171 -21.54 -9.70 -1.38
CA TRP A 171 -21.10 -11.03 -0.94
C TRP A 171 -22.26 -11.95 -0.59
N GLY A 172 -23.38 -11.42 -0.12
CA GLY A 172 -24.60 -12.19 0.07
C GLY A 172 -25.17 -12.76 -1.23
N LEU A 173 -25.08 -12.04 -2.35
CA LEU A 173 -25.45 -12.55 -3.66
C LEU A 173 -24.57 -13.73 -4.08
N PHE A 174 -23.24 -13.57 -4.02
CA PHE A 174 -22.32 -14.64 -4.45
C PHE A 174 -22.28 -15.82 -3.49
N CYS A 175 -22.54 -15.62 -2.19
CA CYS A 175 -22.80 -16.72 -1.27
C CYS A 175 -23.99 -17.57 -1.73
N LYS A 176 -25.10 -16.93 -2.14
CA LYS A 176 -26.29 -17.65 -2.63
C LYS A 176 -26.06 -18.34 -3.98
N LEU A 177 -25.35 -17.69 -4.91
CA LEU A 177 -25.13 -18.21 -6.26
C LEU A 177 -24.04 -19.29 -6.32
N CYS A 178 -22.99 -19.15 -5.52
CA CYS A 178 -21.78 -19.97 -5.63
C CYS A 178 -21.63 -20.97 -4.49
N GLY A 179 -22.35 -20.79 -3.37
CA GLY A 179 -22.24 -21.60 -2.15
C GLY A 179 -20.95 -21.33 -1.38
N SER A 180 -19.80 -21.58 -2.01
CA SER A 180 -18.47 -21.35 -1.44
C SER A 180 -17.72 -20.23 -2.18
N PRO A 181 -16.76 -19.55 -1.52
CA PRO A 181 -15.96 -18.53 -2.17
C PRO A 181 -15.07 -19.11 -3.28
N GLU A 182 -14.58 -20.35 -3.16
CA GLU A 182 -13.73 -21.00 -4.17
C GLU A 182 -14.44 -21.09 -5.52
N ASN A 183 -15.74 -21.39 -5.52
CA ASN A 183 -16.55 -21.44 -6.74
C ASN A 183 -16.62 -20.08 -7.45
N PHE A 184 -16.74 -18.98 -6.69
CA PHE A 184 -16.71 -17.63 -7.24
C PHE A 184 -15.31 -17.28 -7.76
N PHE A 185 -14.27 -17.46 -6.95
CA PHE A 185 -12.90 -17.07 -7.27
C PHE A 185 -12.20 -17.98 -8.28
N LYS A 186 -12.83 -19.10 -8.65
CA LYS A 186 -12.38 -19.94 -9.78
C LYS A 186 -12.27 -19.15 -11.08
N TYR A 187 -13.18 -18.21 -11.31
CA TYR A 187 -13.21 -17.40 -12.54
C TYR A 187 -13.27 -15.89 -12.31
N CYS A 188 -13.67 -15.46 -11.12
CA CYS A 188 -13.90 -14.05 -10.81
C CYS A 188 -12.84 -13.52 -9.84
N PHE A 189 -12.65 -12.21 -9.83
CA PHE A 189 -11.97 -11.50 -8.75
C PHE A 189 -12.59 -10.12 -8.57
N VAL A 190 -12.36 -9.50 -7.42
CA VAL A 190 -12.93 -8.20 -7.07
C VAL A 190 -11.81 -7.25 -6.66
N SER A 191 -11.84 -6.04 -7.20
CA SER A 191 -10.95 -4.94 -6.82
C SER A 191 -11.73 -3.63 -6.76
N ASN A 192 -11.12 -2.60 -6.19
CA ASN A 192 -11.57 -1.22 -6.37
C ASN A 192 -10.69 -0.51 -7.39
N PHE A 193 -11.28 0.42 -8.13
CA PHE A 193 -10.55 1.29 -9.04
C PHE A 193 -9.60 2.23 -8.27
N CYS A 194 -10.10 2.87 -7.22
CA CYS A 194 -9.32 3.72 -6.32
C CYS A 194 -9.25 3.06 -4.94
N PRO A 195 -8.06 2.89 -4.33
CA PRO A 195 -7.96 2.31 -2.99
C PRO A 195 -8.16 3.32 -1.87
N LEU A 196 -8.34 4.61 -2.17
CA LEU A 196 -8.46 5.68 -1.17
C LEU A 196 -9.92 5.97 -0.81
N ALA A 197 -10.18 6.22 0.47
CA ALA A 197 -11.43 6.82 0.93
C ALA A 197 -11.16 8.25 1.39
N PHE A 198 -11.98 9.19 0.90
CA PHE A 198 -11.89 10.60 1.23
C PHE A 198 -13.11 11.01 2.04
N MET A 199 -12.92 11.84 3.06
CA MET A 199 -14.01 12.28 3.92
C MET A 199 -13.87 13.76 4.29
N LYS A 200 -15.02 14.40 4.47
CA LYS A 200 -15.15 15.73 5.08
C LYS A 200 -14.89 15.67 6.59
N SER A 201 -14.86 16.83 7.23
CA SER A 201 -14.71 17.00 8.69
C SER A 201 -15.65 16.11 9.52
N ASN A 202 -16.89 15.96 9.07
CA ASN A 202 -17.95 15.18 9.70
C ASN A 202 -18.02 13.70 9.25
N GLY A 203 -17.00 13.20 8.55
CA GLY A 203 -16.96 11.80 8.10
C GLY A 203 -17.88 11.46 6.93
N VAL A 204 -18.50 12.46 6.29
CA VAL A 204 -19.23 12.26 5.02
C VAL A 204 -18.23 11.92 3.93
N ASN A 205 -18.46 10.81 3.24
CA ASN A 205 -17.62 10.35 2.14
C ASN A 205 -17.63 11.38 0.99
N VAL A 206 -16.45 11.62 0.41
CA VAL A 206 -16.25 12.37 -0.81
C VAL A 206 -15.84 11.38 -1.89
N THR A 207 -16.66 11.23 -2.92
CA THR A 207 -16.36 10.31 -4.01
C THR A 207 -15.32 10.91 -4.96
N PRO A 208 -14.50 10.09 -5.66
CA PRO A 208 -13.54 10.61 -6.63
C PRO A 208 -14.14 11.53 -7.71
N THR A 209 -15.41 11.32 -8.06
CA THR A 209 -16.14 12.17 -9.02
C THR A 209 -16.39 13.57 -8.46
N GLU A 210 -16.72 13.70 -7.18
CA GLU A 210 -16.93 14.99 -6.51
C GLU A 210 -15.61 15.80 -6.45
N ILE A 211 -14.47 15.11 -6.27
CA ILE A 211 -13.13 15.73 -6.25
C ILE A 211 -12.82 16.44 -7.57
N LYS A 212 -13.12 15.79 -8.70
CA LYS A 212 -12.92 16.40 -10.03
C LYS A 212 -13.72 17.70 -10.17
N ASN A 213 -14.96 17.70 -9.71
CA ASN A 213 -15.82 18.89 -9.80
C ASN A 213 -15.30 20.05 -8.94
N ILE A 214 -14.71 19.76 -7.78
CA ILE A 214 -14.10 20.77 -6.90
C ILE A 214 -12.88 21.42 -7.57
N GLN A 215 -12.03 20.64 -8.24
CA GLN A 215 -10.86 21.18 -8.95
C GLN A 215 -11.24 22.06 -10.15
N VAL A 216 -12.30 21.71 -10.87
CA VAL A 216 -12.80 22.50 -12.01
C VAL A 216 -13.41 23.83 -11.56
N HIS A 217 -14.18 23.85 -10.46
CA HIS A 217 -14.76 25.09 -9.95
C HIS A 217 -13.71 26.06 -9.40
N ASN A 218 -12.70 25.57 -8.68
CA ASN A 218 -11.62 26.43 -8.18
C ASN A 218 -10.78 27.06 -9.32
N SER A 219 -10.66 26.37 -10.46
CA SER A 219 -9.98 26.91 -11.65
C SER A 219 -10.82 27.97 -12.38
N SER A 220 -12.14 27.97 -12.20
CA SER A 220 -13.09 28.87 -12.87
C SER A 220 -13.31 30.20 -12.13
N HIS A 221 -12.76 30.34 -10.92
CA HIS A 221 -12.81 31.58 -10.11
C HIS A 221 -11.44 32.28 -10.05
N MET A 222 -10.46 31.85 -10.85
CA MET A 222 -9.14 32.47 -10.99
C MET A 222 -8.94 33.22 -12.32
N TYR A 223 -10.03 33.58 -13.02
CA TYR A 223 -10.00 34.44 -14.20
C TYR A 223 -11.06 35.53 -14.10
#